data_AF-A0A9E0PBC2-F1
#
_entry.id   AF-A0A9E0PBC2-F1
#
_cell.length_a   1.000
_cell.length_b   1.000
_cell.length_c   1.000
_cell.angle_alpha   90.00
_cell.angle_beta   90.00
_cell.angle_gamma   90.00
#
_symmetry.space_group_name_H-M   'P 1'
#
loop_
_entity.id
_entity.type
_entity.pdbx_description
1 polymer ?
#
loop_
_entity_poly.entity_id
_entity_poly.type
_entity_poly.pdbx_seq_one_letter_code
_entity_poly.pdbx_strand_id
1 'polypeptide(L)'
;MTTTRSSWGSRFGFIFAAAGSAIGLGAIWKFPYVTAMNGGGVFLLLFLLFSFTLGLAQMMVEFTLGRTAQTGPVGVFRRLAGGAWPLIGLMGIV
;
A
#
# COMPACT_ATOMS: atom_id res chain seq x y z
N MET A 1 6.43 25.88 16.82
CA MET A 1 6.86 25.80 15.42
C MET A 1 5.84 24.96 14.66
N THR A 2 5.01 25.57 13.82
CA THR A 2 4.03 24.84 13.01
C THR A 2 4.77 24.27 11.81
N THR A 3 5.18 23.00 11.88
CA THR A 3 5.90 22.34 10.79
C THR A 3 4.92 22.11 9.63
N THR A 4 4.91 23.03 8.67
CA THR A 4 4.13 22.90 7.43
C THR A 4 4.59 21.62 6.71
N ARG A 5 3.69 20.64 6.53
CA ARG A 5 4.01 19.39 5.83
C ARG A 5 4.36 19.70 4.37
N SER A 6 5.38 19.04 3.83
CA SER A 6 5.70 19.18 2.41
C SER A 6 4.58 18.61 1.55
N SER A 7 4.14 19.38 0.56
CA SER A 7 3.19 18.95 -0.46
C SER A 7 3.92 18.52 -1.72
N TRP A 8 3.37 17.54 -2.42
CA TRP A 8 3.91 17.10 -3.71
C TRP A 8 3.77 18.20 -4.76
N GLY A 9 4.87 18.53 -5.46
CA GLY A 9 4.89 19.56 -6.50
C GLY A 9 4.16 19.16 -7.80
N SER A 10 3.93 17.87 -8.04
CA SER A 10 3.16 17.38 -9.18
C SER A 10 2.41 16.09 -8.86
N ARG A 11 1.18 15.99 -9.38
CA ARG A 11 0.31 14.80 -9.30
C ARG A 11 0.96 13.59 -9.95
N PHE A 12 1.60 13.79 -11.10
CA PHE A 12 2.32 12.74 -11.80
C PHE A 12 3.56 12.29 -11.02
N GLY A 13 4.30 13.24 -10.42
CA GLY A 13 5.45 12.92 -9.56
C GLY A 13 5.07 12.04 -8.37
N PHE A 14 3.92 12.31 -7.75
CA PHE A 14 3.38 11.46 -6.69
C PHE A 14 3.04 10.05 -7.18
N ILE A 15 2.33 9.94 -8.32
CA ILE A 15 1.94 8.64 -8.88
C ILE A 15 3.17 7.79 -9.25
N PHE A 16 4.17 8.39 -9.89
CA PHE A 16 5.39 7.67 -10.26
C PHE A 16 6.22 7.26 -9.04
N ALA A 17 6.33 8.11 -8.01
CA ALA A 17 7.01 7.76 -6.77
C ALA A 17 6.32 6.58 -6.06
N ALA A 18 4.98 6.60 -6.00
CA ALA A 18 4.20 5.51 -5.42
C ALA A 18 4.32 4.21 -6.25
N ALA A 19 4.21 4.30 -7.58
CA ALA A 19 4.36 3.15 -8.48
C ALA A 19 5.76 2.53 -8.40
N GLY A 20 6.81 3.35 -8.37
CA GLY A 20 8.19 2.91 -8.22
C GLY A 20 8.46 2.23 -6.87
N SER A 21 7.84 2.72 -5.78
CA SER A 21 7.93 2.07 -4.46
C SER A 21 7.17 0.75 -4.40
N ALA A 22 6.10 0.58 -5.17
CA ALA A 22 5.29 -0.63 -5.17
C ALA A 22 5.88 -1.75 -6.05
N ILE A 23 6.57 -1.41 -7.14
CA ILE A 23 7.17 -2.38 -8.06
C ILE A 23 8.57 -2.78 -7.58
N GLY A 24 8.65 -3.93 -6.90
CA GLY A 24 9.91 -4.49 -6.41
C GLY A 24 10.52 -5.54 -7.34
N LEU A 25 11.77 -5.92 -7.03
CA LEU A 25 12.54 -6.93 -7.77
C LEU A 25 11.85 -8.30 -7.86
N GLY A 26 11.00 -8.63 -6.87
CA GLY A 26 10.20 -9.86 -6.86
C GLY A 26 9.20 -9.96 -8.02
N ALA A 27 8.73 -8.85 -8.57
CA ALA A 27 7.86 -8.85 -9.75
C ALA A 27 8.60 -9.31 -11.02
N ILE A 28 9.92 -9.11 -11.09
CA ILE A 28 10.73 -9.41 -12.28
C ILE A 28 11.07 -10.90 -12.36
N TRP A 29 11.49 -11.53 -11.26
CA TRP A 29 11.93 -12.93 -11.27
C TRP A 29 10.99 -13.90 -10.54
N LYS A 30 10.36 -13.49 -9.42
CA LYS A 30 9.67 -14.45 -8.53
C LYS A 30 8.28 -14.70 -9.04
N PHE A 31 7.64 -13.66 -9.52
CA PHE A 31 6.33 -13.74 -10.15
C PHE A 31 6.28 -14.71 -11.34
N PRO A 32 7.14 -14.60 -12.38
CA PRO A 32 7.11 -15.54 -13.49
C PRO A 32 7.45 -16.98 -13.06
N TYR A 33 8.40 -17.15 -12.15
CA TYR A 33 8.76 -18.47 -11.61
C TYR A 33 7.58 -19.14 -10.89
N VAL A 34 6.94 -18.44 -9.96
CA VAL A 34 5.79 -18.96 -9.19
C VAL A 34 4.60 -19.22 -10.11
N THR A 35 4.34 -18.32 -11.06
CA THR A 35 3.27 -18.49 -12.06
C THR A 35 3.51 -19.74 -12.90
N ALA A 36 4.74 -19.94 -13.40
CA ALA A 36 5.09 -21.12 -14.19
C ALA A 36 4.91 -22.43 -13.39
N MET A 37 5.26 -22.45 -12.10
CA MET A 37 5.15 -23.65 -11.26
C MET A 37 3.71 -23.94 -10.78
N ASN A 38 2.87 -22.93 -10.59
CA ASN A 38 1.55 -23.07 -9.95
C ASN A 38 0.39 -23.14 -10.95
N GLY A 39 0.59 -23.72 -12.14
CA GLY A 39 -0.47 -23.87 -13.14
C GLY A 39 -0.54 -22.74 -14.17
N GLY A 40 0.54 -21.96 -14.32
CA GLY A 40 0.76 -21.05 -15.45
C GLY A 40 -0.36 -20.01 -15.63
N GLY A 41 -1.07 -20.09 -16.74
CA GLY A 41 -2.11 -19.13 -17.10
C GLY A 41 -3.30 -19.08 -16.14
N VAL A 42 -3.68 -20.20 -15.52
CA VAL A 42 -4.79 -20.21 -14.55
C VAL A 42 -4.40 -19.46 -13.27
N PHE A 43 -3.17 -19.62 -12.81
CA PHE A 43 -2.63 -18.84 -11.70
C PHE A 43 -2.64 -17.34 -12.02
N LEU A 44 -2.22 -16.96 -13.23
CA LEU A 44 -2.21 -15.57 -13.67
C LEU A 44 -3.61 -14.95 -13.62
N LEU A 45 -4.63 -15.67 -14.08
CA LEU A 45 -6.03 -15.20 -14.04
C LEU A 45 -6.53 -14.98 -12.61
N LEU A 46 -6.29 -15.94 -11.71
CA LEU A 46 -6.66 -15.81 -10.31
C LEU A 46 -5.87 -14.68 -9.63
N PHE A 47 -4.58 -14.55 -9.94
CA PHE A 47 -3.74 -13.47 -9.46
C PHE A 47 -4.28 -12.10 -9.88
N LEU A 48 -4.66 -11.93 -11.16
CA LEU A 48 -5.28 -10.69 -11.64
C LEU A 48 -6.61 -10.40 -10.92
N LEU A 49 -7.45 -11.42 -10.75
CA LEU A 49 -8.75 -11.29 -10.08
C LEU A 49 -8.59 -10.80 -8.63
N PHE A 50 -7.73 -11.47 -7.85
CA PHE A 50 -7.48 -11.09 -6.46
C PHE A 50 -6.72 -9.76 -6.34
N SER A 51 -5.77 -9.48 -7.25
CA SER A 51 -5.05 -8.21 -7.28
C SER A 51 -5.99 -7.03 -7.56
N PHE A 52 -6.92 -7.16 -8.51
CA PHE A 52 -7.92 -6.12 -8.77
C PHE A 52 -8.93 -5.97 -7.64
N THR A 53 -9.37 -7.05 -7.00
CA THR A 53 -10.38 -6.97 -5.94
C THR A 53 -9.78 -6.58 -4.60
N LEU A 54 -8.87 -7.40 -4.05
CA LEU A 54 -8.25 -7.17 -2.75
C LEU A 54 -7.25 -6.01 -2.79
N GLY A 55 -6.45 -5.92 -3.87
CA GLY A 55 -5.46 -4.87 -4.02
C GLY A 55 -6.09 -3.48 -4.14
N LEU A 56 -7.10 -3.30 -5.01
CA LEU A 56 -7.79 -2.00 -5.09
C LEU A 56 -8.56 -1.66 -3.82
N ALA A 57 -9.25 -2.64 -3.20
CA ALA A 57 -9.96 -2.40 -1.96
C ALA A 57 -9.00 -1.94 -0.85
N GLN A 58 -7.87 -2.62 -0.67
CA GLN A 58 -6.86 -2.25 0.33
C GLN A 58 -6.23 -0.89 0.03
N MET A 59 -5.93 -0.60 -1.24
CA MET A 59 -5.38 0.68 -1.66
C MET A 59 -6.34 1.84 -1.41
N MET A 60 -7.65 1.65 -1.63
CA MET A 60 -8.68 2.64 -1.28
C MET A 60 -8.76 2.91 0.23
N VAL A 61 -8.66 1.85 1.05
CA VAL A 61 -8.61 1.99 2.51
C VAL A 61 -7.39 2.79 2.94
N GLU A 62 -6.20 2.47 2.40
CA GLU A 62 -4.96 3.17 2.73
C GLU A 62 -5.02 4.66 2.37
N PHE A 63 -5.52 4.98 1.17
CA PHE A 63 -5.65 6.37 0.72
C PHE A 63 -6.66 7.17 1.52
N THR A 64 -7.81 6.58 1.86
CA THR A 64 -8.85 7.26 2.65
C THR A 64 -8.41 7.48 4.10
N LEU A 65 -7.75 6.50 4.72
CA LEU A 65 -7.13 6.63 6.03
C LEU A 65 -6.04 7.71 6.04
N GLY A 66 -5.10 7.65 5.09
CA GLY A 66 -4.02 8.64 4.98
C GLY A 66 -4.53 10.06 4.74
N ARG A 67 -5.56 10.22 3.89
CA ARG A 67 -6.17 11.54 3.62
C ARG A 67 -6.94 12.11 4.80
N THR A 68 -7.68 11.28 5.53
CA THR A 68 -8.49 11.72 6.68
C THR A 68 -7.62 12.03 7.89
N ALA A 69 -6.65 11.16 8.18
CA ALA A 69 -5.85 11.30 9.37
C ALA A 69 -4.71 12.30 9.21
N GLN A 70 -4.16 12.49 7.99
CA GLN A 70 -3.01 13.35 7.68
C GLN A 70 -1.86 13.15 8.68
N THR A 71 -1.66 11.93 9.17
CA THR A 71 -0.67 11.55 10.18
C THR A 71 -0.03 10.22 9.80
N GLY A 72 1.09 9.87 10.45
CA GLY A 72 1.74 8.58 10.22
C GLY A 72 0.89 7.40 10.74
N PRO A 73 1.29 6.15 10.46
CA PRO A 73 0.50 4.94 10.76
C PRO A 73 -0.01 4.89 12.21
N VAL A 74 0.88 5.12 13.18
CA VAL A 74 0.53 5.17 14.62
C VAL A 74 -0.45 6.30 14.94
N GLY A 75 -0.31 7.47 14.28
CA GLY A 75 -1.19 8.61 14.45
C GLY A 75 -2.60 8.37 13.89
N VAL A 76 -2.71 7.65 12.78
CA VAL A 76 -3.97 7.26 12.16
C VAL A 76 -4.78 6.37 13.10
N PHE A 77 -4.18 5.29 13.59
CA PHE A 77 -4.85 4.37 14.52
C PHE A 77 -5.18 5.03 15.87
N ARG A 78 -4.31 5.92 16.35
CA ARG A 78 -4.58 6.70 17.56
C ARG A 78 -5.75 7.67 17.41
N ARG A 79 -5.97 8.20 16.21
CA ARG A 79 -7.04 9.18 15.93
C ARG A 79 -8.38 8.53 15.58
N LEU A 80 -8.37 7.36 14.94
CA LEU A 80 -9.58 6.71 14.40
C LEU A 80 -10.12 5.55 15.24
N ALA A 81 -9.27 4.76 15.91
CA ALA A 81 -9.70 3.55 16.61
C ALA A 81 -9.59 3.65 18.14
N GLY A 82 -8.59 4.39 18.66
CA GLY A 82 -8.35 4.49 20.11
C GLY A 82 -7.90 3.16 20.75
N GLY A 83 -7.65 3.15 22.06
CA GLY A 83 -7.28 1.93 22.80
C GLY A 83 -5.92 1.34 22.40
N ALA A 84 -5.85 0.01 22.25
CA ALA A 84 -4.63 -0.74 21.92
C ALA A 84 -4.27 -0.75 20.42
N TRP A 85 -5.14 -0.23 19.55
CA TRP A 85 -4.93 -0.17 18.09
C TRP A 85 -3.68 0.61 17.61
N PRO A 86 -3.12 1.59 18.34
CA PRO A 86 -1.84 2.20 17.99
C PRO A 86 -0.66 1.22 18.00
N LEU A 87 -0.76 0.08 18.73
CA LEU A 87 0.25 -0.97 18.71
C LEU A 87 0.34 -1.68 17.35
N ILE A 88 -0.79 -1.79 16.64
CA ILE A 88 -0.82 -2.34 15.28
C ILE A 88 -0.13 -1.36 14.32
N GLY A 89 -0.31 -0.05 14.53
CA GLY A 89 0.42 0.98 13.79
C GLY A 89 1.94 0.94 14.01
N LEU A 90 2.40 0.47 15.17
CA LEU A 90 3.82 0.26 15.48
C LEU A 90 4.41 -0.93 14.72
N MET A 91 3.62 -1.99 14.47
CA MET A 91 4.08 -3.13 13.67
C MET A 91 4.39 -2.76 12.22
N GLY A 92 3.78 -1.69 11.70
CA GLY A 92 4.09 -1.14 10.39
C GLY A 92 5.36 -0.27 10.33
N ILE A 93 6.02 -0.01 11.46
CA ILE A 93 7.29 0.74 11.55
C ILE A 93 8.43 -0.25 11.78
N VAL A 94 8.76 -1.03 10.75
CA VAL A 94 9.94 -1.91 10.70
C VAL A 94 10.76 -1.58 9.47
#